data_AF-A0A970KLA7-F1
#
_entry.id   AF-A0A970KLA7-F1
#
_cell.length_a   1.000
_cell.length_b   1.000
_cell.length_c   1.000
_cell.angle_alpha   90.00
_cell.angle_beta   90.00
_cell.angle_gamma   90.00
#
_symmetry.space_group_name_H-M   'P 1'
#
loop_
_entity.id
_entity.type
_entity.pdbx_description
1 polymer ?
#
loop_
_entity_poly.entity_id
_entity_poly.type
_entity_poly.pdbx_seq_one_letter_code
_entity_poly.pdbx_strand_id
1 'polypeptide(L)'
;MSSNAHTIEPLAWPTDWQHPSSIQRVSIGVPFIGFDHRVFRALVKKLASRDESVLKMWPSDPTLCRIRDDIAAWLAKTFGWPNTLFHPDDPCAVLFWRPRSDLELSEMLLLLAERFGVSMEVFDRLDQMSFGQLVERIQTEMHDDGT
;
A
#
# COMPACT_ATOMS: atom_id res chain seq x y z
N MET A 1 22.02 18.62 -21.27
CA MET A 1 22.13 17.45 -20.37
C MET A 1 20.72 16.95 -20.12
N SER A 2 20.27 15.97 -20.91
CA SER A 2 18.95 15.36 -20.70
C SER A 2 19.05 14.46 -19.48
N SER A 3 18.53 14.93 -18.35
CA SER A 3 18.32 14.08 -17.20
C SER A 3 17.31 13.01 -17.64
N ASN A 4 17.74 11.76 -17.76
CA ASN A 4 16.81 10.65 -17.92
C ASN A 4 15.92 10.68 -16.69
N ALA A 5 14.69 11.17 -16.83
CA ALA A 5 13.70 11.09 -15.79
C ALA A 5 13.51 9.59 -15.52
N HIS A 6 14.04 9.12 -14.39
CA HIS A 6 13.77 7.77 -13.92
C HIS A 6 12.28 7.75 -13.60
N THR A 7 11.49 7.16 -14.50
CA THR A 7 10.07 6.94 -14.26
C THR A 7 9.95 5.98 -13.09
N ILE A 8 9.39 6.46 -11.98
CA ILE A 8 9.14 5.61 -10.83
C ILE A 8 7.95 4.73 -11.13
N GLU A 9 8.16 3.43 -11.08
CA GLU A 9 7.09 2.47 -11.33
C GLU A 9 6.32 2.13 -10.04
N PRO A 10 5.00 1.88 -10.16
CA PRO A 10 4.21 1.30 -9.09
C PRO A 10 4.74 -0.06 -8.64
N LEU A 11 4.46 -0.42 -7.40
CA LEU A 11 4.64 -1.77 -6.90
C LEU A 11 3.72 -2.72 -7.68
N ALA A 12 4.21 -3.92 -7.93
CA ALA A 12 3.44 -4.95 -8.61
C ALA A 12 3.84 -6.30 -8.03
N TRP A 13 2.87 -7.22 -8.01
CA TRP A 13 3.16 -8.62 -7.72
C TRP A 13 4.20 -9.14 -8.72
N PRO A 14 5.25 -9.85 -8.26
CA PRO A 14 6.15 -10.55 -9.16
C PRO A 14 5.36 -11.45 -10.11
N THR A 15 5.79 -11.57 -11.37
CA THR A 15 5.08 -12.35 -12.41
C THR A 15 4.81 -13.79 -11.97
N ASP A 16 5.77 -14.39 -11.27
CA ASP A 16 5.68 -15.76 -10.73
C ASP A 16 4.60 -15.91 -9.65
N TRP A 17 4.20 -14.81 -9.00
CA TRP A 17 3.13 -14.77 -8.00
C TRP A 17 1.75 -14.61 -8.63
N GLN A 18 1.67 -13.99 -9.80
CA GLN A 18 0.42 -13.89 -10.56
C GLN A 18 0.00 -15.27 -11.13
N HIS A 19 0.98 -16.15 -11.38
CA HIS A 19 0.77 -17.50 -11.91
C HIS A 19 1.55 -18.55 -11.10
N PRO A 20 1.18 -18.80 -9.83
CA PRO A 20 1.93 -19.73 -9.00
C PRO A 20 1.81 -21.15 -9.56
N SER A 21 2.96 -21.80 -9.75
CA SER A 21 3.07 -23.22 -10.09
C SER A 21 2.41 -24.10 -9.02
N SER A 22 2.07 -25.35 -9.36
CA SER A 22 1.38 -26.27 -8.44
C SER A 22 2.11 -26.44 -7.10
N ILE A 23 3.45 -26.44 -7.11
CA ILE A 23 4.28 -26.54 -5.89
C ILE A 23 4.25 -25.23 -5.08
N GLN A 24 4.25 -24.08 -5.75
CA GLN A 24 4.11 -22.78 -5.08
C GLN A 24 2.75 -22.65 -4.41
N ARG A 25 1.65 -23.11 -5.02
CA ARG A 25 0.31 -23.07 -4.43
C ARG A 25 0.22 -23.85 -3.11
N VAL A 26 0.87 -25.01 -3.03
CA VAL A 26 0.92 -25.84 -1.81
C VAL A 26 1.77 -25.18 -0.71
N SER A 27 2.62 -24.22 -1.08
CA SER A 27 3.55 -23.55 -0.17
C SER A 27 3.04 -22.18 0.33
N ILE A 28 1.97 -21.63 -0.28
CA ILE A 28 1.36 -20.36 0.15
C ILE A 28 0.86 -20.53 1.58
N GLY A 29 1.33 -19.66 2.48
CA GLY A 29 0.93 -19.71 3.89
C GLY A 29 1.68 -20.72 4.76
N VAL A 30 2.71 -21.42 4.28
CA VAL A 30 3.57 -22.29 5.10
C VAL A 30 4.76 -21.50 5.70
N PRO A 31 5.06 -21.59 7.02
CA PRO A 31 6.13 -20.81 7.61
C PRO A 31 7.48 -21.27 7.05
N PHE A 32 8.39 -20.34 6.75
CA PHE A 32 9.78 -20.62 6.36
C PHE A 32 10.00 -21.33 5.01
N ILE A 33 8.94 -21.72 4.28
CA ILE A 33 9.07 -22.23 2.89
C ILE A 33 8.95 -21.07 1.89
N GLY A 34 9.95 -20.19 1.94
CA GLY A 34 10.55 -19.48 0.79
C GLY A 34 9.75 -18.49 -0.06
N PHE A 35 8.49 -18.75 -0.44
CA PHE A 35 7.85 -18.04 -1.54
C PHE A 35 7.34 -16.64 -1.13
N ASP A 36 6.54 -16.56 -0.07
CA ASP A 36 6.01 -15.29 0.49
C ASP A 36 7.17 -14.36 0.91
N HIS A 37 8.22 -14.92 1.52
CA HIS A 37 9.41 -14.16 1.91
C HIS A 37 10.23 -13.65 0.72
N ARG A 38 10.22 -14.33 -0.43
CA ARG A 38 10.91 -13.85 -1.64
C ARG A 38 10.13 -12.70 -2.26
N VAL A 39 8.82 -12.82 -2.34
CA VAL A 39 7.95 -11.75 -2.84
C VAL A 39 8.05 -10.51 -1.97
N PHE A 40 7.89 -10.67 -0.65
CA PHE A 40 8.02 -9.55 0.28
C PHE A 40 9.39 -8.88 0.18
N ARG A 41 10.50 -9.64 0.10
CA ARG A 41 11.84 -9.07 -0.11
C ARG A 41 11.98 -8.32 -1.43
N ALA A 42 11.37 -8.81 -2.51
CA ALA A 42 11.40 -8.12 -3.80
C ALA A 42 10.65 -6.78 -3.74
N LEU A 43 9.47 -6.77 -3.11
CA LEU A 43 8.67 -5.56 -2.89
C LEU A 43 9.42 -4.55 -2.00
N VAL A 44 9.98 -5.00 -0.88
CA VAL A 44 10.82 -4.18 0.01
C VAL A 44 12.01 -3.60 -0.75
N LYS A 45 12.70 -4.38 -1.60
CA LYS A 45 13.82 -3.87 -2.39
C LYS A 45 13.37 -2.78 -3.37
N LYS A 46 12.24 -2.98 -4.07
CA LYS A 46 11.71 -1.98 -5.01
C LYS A 46 11.34 -0.69 -4.27
N LEU A 47 10.64 -0.81 -3.15
CA LEU A 47 10.23 0.33 -2.33
C LEU A 47 11.43 1.06 -1.72
N ALA A 48 12.43 0.33 -1.20
CA ALA A 48 13.65 0.91 -0.64
C ALA A 48 14.49 1.69 -1.67
N SER A 49 14.34 1.40 -2.97
CA SER A 49 15.04 2.11 -4.04
C SER A 49 14.37 3.42 -4.47
N ARG A 50 13.18 3.73 -3.94
CA ARG A 50 12.47 4.97 -4.26
C ARG A 50 13.11 6.17 -3.56
N ASP A 51 13.00 7.32 -4.21
CA ASP A 51 13.44 8.61 -3.69
C ASP A 51 12.27 9.60 -3.62
N GLU A 52 12.53 10.78 -3.08
CA GLU A 52 11.53 11.82 -2.82
C GLU A 52 10.82 12.34 -4.09
N SER A 53 11.30 12.01 -5.29
CA SER A 53 10.59 12.39 -6.51
C SER A 53 9.21 11.74 -6.64
N VAL A 54 8.94 10.64 -5.91
CA VAL A 54 7.57 10.08 -5.75
C VAL A 54 6.61 11.12 -5.19
N LEU A 55 7.06 11.97 -4.27
CA LEU A 55 6.20 12.96 -3.63
C LEU A 55 5.70 14.00 -4.63
N LYS A 56 6.43 14.22 -5.74
CA LYS A 56 6.02 15.13 -6.83
C LYS A 56 4.89 14.57 -7.69
N MET A 57 4.57 13.28 -7.55
CA MET A 57 3.46 12.62 -8.25
C MET A 57 2.13 12.81 -7.51
N TRP A 58 2.18 13.23 -6.24
CA TRP A 58 0.99 13.53 -5.46
C TRP A 58 0.48 14.96 -5.73
N PRO A 59 -0.84 15.19 -5.68
CA PRO A 59 -1.39 16.54 -5.69
C PRO A 59 -0.85 17.38 -4.54
N SER A 60 -0.75 18.69 -4.72
CA SER A 60 -0.32 19.63 -3.67
C SER A 60 -1.41 19.97 -2.65
N ASP A 61 -2.49 19.18 -2.59
CA ASP A 61 -3.56 19.33 -1.61
C ASP A 61 -3.04 18.94 -0.21
N PRO A 62 -3.05 19.86 0.77
CA PRO A 62 -2.55 19.59 2.12
C PRO A 62 -3.31 18.48 2.86
N THR A 63 -4.61 18.35 2.63
CA THR A 63 -5.47 17.34 3.27
C THR A 63 -5.15 15.96 2.72
N LEU A 64 -5.06 15.81 1.39
CA LEU A 64 -4.63 14.56 0.75
C LEU A 64 -3.22 14.17 1.22
N CYS A 65 -2.28 15.12 1.26
CA CYS A 65 -0.92 14.85 1.73
C CYS A 65 -0.90 14.35 3.17
N ARG A 66 -1.70 14.95 4.06
CA ARG A 66 -1.80 14.50 5.46
C ARG A 66 -2.37 13.08 5.57
N ILE A 67 -3.44 12.77 4.84
CA ILE A 67 -4.05 11.42 4.84
C ILE A 67 -3.04 10.40 4.31
N ARG A 68 -2.37 10.70 3.19
CA ARG A 68 -1.29 9.89 2.62
C ARG A 68 -0.21 9.62 3.66
N ASP A 69 0.31 10.66 4.30
CA ASP A 69 1.44 10.55 5.23
C ASP A 69 1.08 9.73 6.48
N ASP A 70 -0.12 9.93 7.02
CA ASP A 70 -0.63 9.18 8.17
C ASP A 70 -0.77 7.68 7.84
N ILE A 71 -1.41 7.34 6.70
CA ILE A 71 -1.55 5.94 6.27
C ILE A 71 -0.18 5.35 5.97
N ALA A 72 0.69 6.09 5.28
CA ALA A 72 1.99 5.60 4.88
C ALA A 72 2.87 5.27 6.09
N ALA A 73 2.86 6.14 7.10
CA ALA A 73 3.58 5.94 8.36
C ALA A 73 3.08 4.68 9.10
N TRP A 74 1.77 4.45 9.12
CA TRP A 74 1.19 3.24 9.70
C TRP A 74 1.57 1.99 8.92
N LEU A 75 1.43 1.98 7.61
CA LEU A 75 1.84 0.84 6.78
C LEU A 75 3.32 0.50 7.02
N ALA A 76 4.20 1.50 7.04
CA ALA A 76 5.62 1.28 7.30
C ALA A 76 5.87 0.70 8.69
N LYS A 77 5.21 1.22 9.72
CA LYS A 77 5.35 0.73 11.10
C LYS A 77 4.77 -0.68 11.27
N THR A 78 3.55 -0.92 10.80
CA THR A 78 2.80 -2.16 11.01
C THR A 78 3.40 -3.28 10.17
N PHE A 79 3.60 -3.06 8.87
CA PHE A 79 4.03 -4.10 7.94
C PHE A 79 5.55 -4.14 7.69
N GLY A 80 6.30 -3.20 8.28
CA GLY A 80 7.76 -3.16 8.18
C GLY A 80 8.25 -2.73 6.81
N TRP A 81 7.50 -1.88 6.10
CA TRP A 81 7.99 -1.28 4.87
C TRP A 81 9.22 -0.38 5.14
N PRO A 82 10.21 -0.36 4.24
CA PRO A 82 11.49 0.32 4.46
C PRO A 82 11.40 1.86 4.44
N ASN A 83 10.32 2.43 3.89
CA ASN A 83 10.04 3.86 3.84
C ASN A 83 8.54 4.10 3.59
N THR A 84 8.14 5.37 3.53
CA THR A 84 6.77 5.84 3.29
C THR A 84 6.56 6.38 1.87
N LEU A 85 7.52 6.16 0.95
CA LEU A 85 7.52 6.72 -0.40
C LEU A 85 6.64 5.88 -1.33
N PHE A 86 5.34 5.87 -1.05
CA PHE A 86 4.34 5.16 -1.84
C PHE A 86 3.90 5.98 -3.05
N HIS A 87 3.84 5.30 -4.18
CA HIS A 87 3.35 5.85 -5.44
C HIS A 87 1.82 5.91 -5.40
N PRO A 88 1.17 6.95 -5.96
CA PRO A 88 -0.29 7.02 -5.98
C PRO A 88 -0.93 5.80 -6.68
N ASP A 89 -0.33 5.32 -7.76
CA ASP A 89 -0.77 4.11 -8.46
C ASP A 89 -0.32 2.78 -7.80
N ASP A 90 0.31 2.79 -6.62
CA ASP A 90 0.62 1.53 -5.92
C ASP A 90 -0.68 0.78 -5.59
N PRO A 91 -0.79 -0.51 -5.89
CA PRO A 91 -1.99 -1.28 -5.54
C PRO A 91 -2.12 -1.43 -4.03
N CYS A 92 -3.28 -1.10 -3.48
CA CYS A 92 -3.58 -1.35 -2.07
C CYS A 92 -3.49 -2.85 -1.74
N ALA A 93 -3.85 -3.74 -2.67
CA ALA A 93 -3.63 -5.18 -2.54
C ALA A 93 -2.17 -5.54 -2.18
N VAL A 94 -1.18 -4.76 -2.66
CA VAL A 94 0.24 -5.00 -2.37
C VAL A 94 0.64 -4.30 -1.07
N LEU A 95 0.24 -3.04 -0.88
CA LEU A 95 0.64 -2.25 0.29
C LEU A 95 0.09 -2.78 1.61
N PHE A 96 -1.13 -3.32 1.58
CA PHE A 96 -1.83 -3.87 2.73
C PHE A 96 -1.61 -5.38 2.89
N TRP A 97 -0.80 -5.98 2.02
CA TRP A 97 -0.44 -7.38 2.15
C TRP A 97 0.70 -7.56 3.14
N ARG A 98 0.45 -8.42 4.12
CA ARG A 98 1.49 -9.02 4.93
C ARG A 98 1.22 -10.51 5.07
N PRO A 99 2.25 -11.36 4.95
CA PRO A 99 2.08 -12.78 5.21
C PRO A 99 1.58 -13.00 6.65
N ARG A 100 0.35 -13.50 6.79
CA ARG A 100 -0.26 -14.03 8.03
C ARG A 100 -0.74 -13.00 9.06
N SER A 101 -1.26 -11.86 8.62
CA SER A 101 -1.65 -10.77 9.53
C SER A 101 -3.08 -10.24 9.35
N ASP A 102 -4.04 -11.09 9.00
CA ASP A 102 -5.42 -10.66 8.73
C ASP A 102 -6.07 -9.91 9.92
N LEU A 103 -5.68 -10.28 11.16
CA LEU A 103 -6.13 -9.57 12.37
C LEU A 103 -5.52 -8.17 12.48
N GLU A 104 -4.22 -8.02 12.21
CA GLU A 104 -3.53 -6.71 12.26
C GLU A 104 -4.05 -5.78 11.17
N LEU A 105 -4.40 -6.32 9.99
CA LEU A 105 -5.03 -5.56 8.92
C LEU A 105 -6.40 -5.02 9.37
N SER A 106 -7.25 -5.89 9.93
CA SER A 106 -8.59 -5.50 10.38
C SER A 106 -8.55 -4.43 11.48
N GLU A 107 -7.65 -4.58 12.46
CA GLU A 107 -7.44 -3.60 13.52
C GLU A 107 -6.92 -2.27 12.96
N MET A 108 -5.98 -2.31 12.03
CA MET A 108 -5.47 -1.11 11.38
C MET A 108 -6.56 -0.36 10.60
N LEU A 109 -7.40 -1.07 9.83
CA LEU A 109 -8.50 -0.44 9.08
C LEU A 109 -9.51 0.22 10.02
N LEU A 110 -9.84 -0.43 11.15
CA LEU A 110 -10.70 0.17 12.18
C LEU A 110 -10.08 1.45 12.77
N LEU A 111 -8.80 1.41 13.10
CA LEU A 111 -8.10 2.58 13.62
C LEU A 111 -8.01 3.70 12.58
N LEU A 112 -7.91 3.39 11.28
CA LEU A 112 -7.89 4.40 10.22
C LEU A 112 -9.26 5.04 10.06
N ALA A 113 -10.33 4.23 10.12
CA ALA A 113 -11.71 4.69 10.11
C ALA A 113 -11.97 5.69 11.25
N GLU A 114 -11.59 5.31 12.48
CA GLU A 114 -11.72 6.18 13.66
C GLU A 114 -10.85 7.44 13.54
N ARG A 115 -9.60 7.29 13.08
CA ARG A 115 -8.63 8.39 12.95
C ARG A 115 -9.10 9.50 12.00
N PHE A 116 -9.75 9.11 10.91
CA PHE A 116 -10.25 10.04 9.89
C PHE A 116 -11.74 10.37 10.06
N GLY A 117 -12.45 9.68 10.94
CA GLY A 117 -13.89 9.85 11.12
C GLY A 117 -14.65 9.44 9.87
N VAL A 118 -14.32 8.27 9.31
CA VAL A 118 -14.96 7.73 8.10
C VAL A 118 -15.57 6.35 8.37
N SER A 119 -16.56 5.96 7.56
CA SER A 119 -17.13 4.62 7.61
C SER A 119 -16.11 3.55 7.21
N MET A 120 -16.26 2.34 7.76
CA MET A 120 -15.48 1.17 7.32
C MET A 120 -15.71 0.83 5.85
N GLU A 121 -16.85 1.24 5.27
CA GLU A 121 -17.18 1.03 3.85
C GLU A 121 -16.18 1.71 2.89
N VAL A 122 -15.45 2.73 3.36
CA VAL A 122 -14.35 3.35 2.59
C VAL A 122 -13.28 2.34 2.20
N PHE A 123 -13.07 1.31 3.03
CA PHE A 123 -12.10 0.24 2.79
C PHE A 123 -12.68 -0.95 2.03
N ASP A 124 -13.95 -0.91 1.63
CA ASP A 124 -14.52 -1.96 0.78
C ASP A 124 -13.80 -2.02 -0.56
N ARG A 125 -13.48 -3.25 -0.98
CA ARG A 125 -12.72 -3.55 -2.20
C ARG A 125 -11.33 -2.90 -2.22
N LEU A 126 -10.68 -2.84 -1.06
CA LEU A 126 -9.30 -2.36 -0.92
C LEU A 126 -8.33 -3.05 -1.88
N ASP A 127 -8.55 -4.31 -2.20
CA ASP A 127 -7.76 -5.09 -3.16
C ASP A 127 -7.88 -4.60 -4.62
N GLN A 128 -8.88 -3.77 -4.93
CA GLN A 128 -9.18 -3.25 -6.26
C GLN A 128 -8.80 -1.77 -6.42
N MET A 129 -8.28 -1.12 -5.37
CA MET A 129 -7.93 0.30 -5.38
C MET A 129 -6.41 0.51 -5.50
N SER A 130 -6.03 1.63 -6.11
CA SER A 130 -4.71 2.21 -5.90
C SER A 130 -4.64 2.99 -4.59
N PHE A 131 -3.42 3.26 -4.13
CA PHE A 131 -3.21 4.02 -2.91
C PHE A 131 -3.75 5.46 -3.02
N GLY A 132 -3.59 6.10 -4.17
CA GLY A 132 -4.17 7.40 -4.47
C GLY A 132 -5.68 7.39 -4.37
N GLN A 133 -6.34 6.39 -4.97
CA GLN A 133 -7.80 6.23 -4.89
C GLN A 133 -8.30 6.06 -3.46
N LEU A 134 -7.57 5.30 -2.63
CA LEU A 134 -7.92 5.17 -1.20
C LEU A 134 -7.85 6.51 -0.47
N VAL A 135 -6.75 7.27 -0.67
CA VAL A 135 -6.55 8.57 -0.02
C VAL A 135 -7.62 9.57 -0.45
N GLU A 136 -7.97 9.61 -1.74
CA GLU A 136 -9.04 10.44 -2.30
C GLU A 136 -10.43 10.05 -1.76
N ARG A 137 -10.69 8.74 -1.62
CA ARG A 137 -11.96 8.24 -1.08
C ARG A 137 -12.14 8.61 0.39
N ILE A 138 -11.09 8.47 1.21
CA ILE A 138 -11.10 8.93 2.60
C ILE A 138 -11.35 10.44 2.65
N GLN A 139 -10.66 11.23 1.81
CA GLN A 139 -10.89 12.67 1.77
C GLN A 139 -12.35 13.00 1.43
N THR A 140 -12.95 12.34 0.45
CA THR A 140 -14.33 12.59 0.03
C THR A 140 -15.31 12.31 1.17
N GLU A 141 -15.18 11.14 1.82
CA GLU A 141 -16.04 10.75 2.94
C GLU A 141 -15.94 11.74 4.13
N MET A 142 -14.72 12.23 4.42
CA MET A 142 -14.51 13.23 5.48
C MET A 142 -15.27 14.55 5.24
N HIS A 143 -15.62 14.88 3.99
CA HIS A 143 -16.39 16.08 3.68
C HIS A 143 -17.90 15.83 3.78
N ASP A 144 -18.37 14.62 3.48
CA ASP A 144 -19.79 14.27 3.46
C ASP A 144 -20.39 14.20 4.89
N ASP A 145 -19.62 13.77 5.89
CA ASP A 145 -20.02 13.76 7.32
C ASP A 145 -20.09 15.16 7.97
N GLY A 146 -19.70 16.21 7.24
CA GLY A 146 -19.69 17.60 7.70
C GLY A 146 -20.88 18.46 7.27
N THR A 147 -21.85 17.90 6.52
CA THR A 147 -23.06 18.58 6.00
C THR A 147 -24.34 18.00 6.56
#